data_AF-A0A538C919-F1
#
_entry.id   AF-A0A538C919-F1
#
_cell.length_a   1.000
_cell.length_b   1.000
_cell.length_c   1.000
_cell.angle_alpha   90.00
_cell.angle_beta   90.00
_cell.angle_gamma   90.00
#
_symmetry.space_group_name_H-M   'P 1'
#
loop_
_entity.id
_entity.type
_entity.pdbx_description
1 polymer ?
#
loop_
_entity_poly.entity_id
_entity_poly.type
_entity_poly.pdbx_seq_one_letter_code
_entity_poly.pdbx_strand_id
1 'polypeptide(L)'
;MTFAQTTLLGFIAGATIFLSLPLGRLRSAAPRLKSFLNAASAGILLFLLFEIFHQAFAPLEGSVERIREGQAAWGSTVGFGSVLFGGLAVGLLSLLYLGGLLRSRRPSPQIGPGAMAMAEARAAHADSPRVALDLAMSIALGIGLHNFSEGLAIGSSAKSGDTQLALLLVIGFALHNATEGFGIIGPLAAGGVRASWPF
;
A
#
# COMPACT_ATOMS: atom_id res chain seq x y z
N MET A 1 -13.73 23.63 -9.88
CA MET A 1 -14.44 22.45 -9.33
C MET A 1 -15.01 22.82 -7.97
N THR A 2 -16.23 22.38 -7.64
CA THR A 2 -16.77 22.58 -6.30
C THR A 2 -16.18 21.57 -5.31
N PHE A 3 -16.26 21.86 -4.01
CA PHE A 3 -15.86 20.91 -2.96
C PHE A 3 -16.61 19.57 -3.07
N ALA A 4 -17.92 19.62 -3.32
CA ALA A 4 -18.75 18.43 -3.50
C ALA A 4 -18.31 17.59 -4.70
N GLN A 5 -18.01 18.23 -5.84
CA GLN A 5 -17.48 17.54 -7.02
C GLN A 5 -16.13 16.90 -6.75
N THR A 6 -15.23 17.62 -6.09
CA THR A 6 -13.87 17.14 -5.76
C THR A 6 -13.94 15.93 -4.84
N THR A 7 -14.77 16.00 -3.80
CA THR A 7 -14.96 14.90 -2.85
C THR A 7 -15.59 13.69 -3.53
N LEU A 8 -16.60 13.90 -4.38
CA LEU A 8 -17.25 12.81 -5.10
C LEU A 8 -16.29 12.12 -6.08
N LEU A 9 -15.54 12.89 -6.86
CA LEU A 9 -14.56 12.35 -7.81
C LEU A 9 -13.41 11.64 -7.09
N GLY A 10 -12.89 12.22 -6.00
CA GLY A 10 -11.89 11.57 -5.16
C GLY A 10 -12.41 10.27 -4.52
N PHE A 11 -13.67 10.26 -4.06
CA PHE A 11 -14.31 9.04 -3.56
C PHE A 11 -14.44 7.98 -4.65
N ILE A 12 -14.88 8.34 -5.86
CA ILE A 12 -14.98 7.42 -7.00
C ILE A 12 -13.59 6.85 -7.34
N ALA A 13 -12.56 7.70 -7.40
CA ALA A 13 -11.19 7.28 -7.66
C ALA A 13 -10.64 6.34 -6.58
N GLY A 14 -10.93 6.60 -5.30
CA GLY A 14 -10.56 5.69 -4.22
C GLY A 14 -11.35 4.38 -4.24
N ALA A 15 -12.64 4.44 -4.59
CA ALA A 15 -13.53 3.28 -4.60
C ALA A 15 -13.17 2.26 -5.69
N THR A 16 -12.41 2.63 -6.72
CA THR A 16 -11.98 1.67 -7.75
C THR A 16 -11.09 0.56 -7.19
N ILE A 17 -10.42 0.75 -6.06
CA ILE A 17 -9.69 -0.33 -5.37
C ILE A 17 -10.59 -1.53 -5.06
N PHE A 18 -11.88 -1.26 -4.82
CA PHE A 18 -12.84 -2.30 -4.50
C PHE A 18 -13.23 -3.18 -5.69
N LEU A 19 -12.90 -2.78 -6.92
CA LEU A 19 -13.12 -3.60 -8.12
C LEU A 19 -12.36 -4.93 -8.06
N SER A 20 -11.27 -4.97 -7.31
CA SER A 20 -10.49 -6.19 -7.08
C SER A 20 -11.16 -7.16 -6.09
N LEU A 21 -11.96 -6.66 -5.13
CA LEU A 21 -12.49 -7.46 -3.99
C LEU A 21 -13.23 -8.74 -4.36
N PRO A 22 -14.02 -8.81 -5.45
CA PRO A 22 -14.67 -10.06 -5.87
C PRO A 22 -13.68 -11.22 -6.04
N LEU A 23 -12.44 -10.94 -6.46
CA LEU A 23 -11.40 -11.95 -6.63
C LEU A 23 -10.97 -12.58 -5.30
N GLY A 24 -11.02 -11.82 -4.20
CA GLY A 24 -10.68 -12.30 -2.84
C GLY A 24 -11.72 -13.25 -2.23
N ARG A 25 -12.89 -13.44 -2.86
CA ARG A 25 -13.93 -14.39 -2.41
C ARG A 25 -13.98 -15.69 -3.18
N LEU A 26 -13.16 -15.85 -4.22
CA LEU A 26 -13.15 -17.05 -5.06
C LEU A 26 -12.80 -18.29 -4.21
N ARG A 27 -13.77 -19.18 -4.04
CA ARG A 27 -13.70 -20.36 -3.15
C ARG A 27 -12.65 -21.38 -3.62
N SER A 28 -12.44 -21.46 -4.93
CA SER A 28 -11.54 -22.42 -5.59
C SER A 28 -10.85 -21.75 -6.77
N ALA A 29 -10.12 -20.65 -6.52
CA ALA A 29 -9.29 -20.04 -7.57
C ALA A 29 -8.35 -21.10 -8.15
N ALA A 30 -8.36 -21.27 -9.47
CA ALA A 30 -7.48 -22.21 -10.16
C ALA A 30 -6.02 -21.93 -9.76
N PRO A 31 -5.14 -22.95 -9.64
CA PRO A 31 -3.74 -22.75 -9.26
C PRO A 31 -3.03 -21.68 -10.10
N ARG A 32 -3.34 -21.61 -11.41
CA ARG A 32 -2.86 -20.56 -12.32
C ARG A 32 -3.25 -19.15 -11.89
N LEU A 33 -4.51 -18.95 -11.48
CA LEU A 33 -5.00 -17.66 -11.03
C LEU A 33 -4.34 -17.25 -9.70
N LYS A 34 -4.12 -18.19 -8.77
CA LYS A 34 -3.39 -17.90 -7.52
C LYS A 34 -1.96 -17.45 -7.79
N SER A 35 -1.23 -18.17 -8.65
CA SER A 35 0.12 -17.78 -9.05
C SER A 35 0.15 -16.44 -9.78
N PHE A 36 -0.82 -16.20 -10.68
CA PHE A 36 -0.96 -14.91 -11.36
C PHE A 36 -1.23 -13.77 -10.37
N LEU A 37 -2.19 -13.91 -9.47
CA LEU A 37 -2.52 -12.89 -8.46
C LEU A 37 -1.36 -12.62 -7.51
N ASN A 38 -0.61 -13.66 -7.14
CA ASN A 38 0.59 -13.50 -6.31
C ASN A 38 1.72 -12.77 -7.06
N ALA A 39 1.97 -13.11 -8.32
CA ALA A 39 2.96 -12.42 -9.15
C ALA A 39 2.54 -10.97 -9.47
N ALA A 40 1.26 -10.76 -9.77
CA ALA A 40 0.69 -9.43 -9.98
C ALA A 40 0.79 -8.59 -8.70
N SER A 41 0.44 -9.15 -7.54
CA SER A 41 0.60 -8.50 -6.23
C SER A 41 2.04 -8.06 -6.01
N ALA A 42 3.02 -8.94 -6.22
CA ALA A 42 4.44 -8.59 -6.09
C ALA A 42 4.87 -7.48 -7.06
N GLY A 43 4.44 -7.55 -8.32
CA GLY A 43 4.71 -6.53 -9.33
C GLY A 43 4.10 -5.18 -8.98
N ILE A 44 2.85 -5.17 -8.48
CA ILE A 44 2.16 -3.94 -8.06
C ILE A 44 2.78 -3.36 -6.80
N LEU A 45 3.17 -4.18 -5.83
CA LEU A 45 3.88 -3.69 -4.64
C LEU A 45 5.22 -3.04 -5.00
N LEU A 46 5.94 -3.62 -5.97
CA LEU A 46 7.17 -3.01 -6.49
C LEU A 46 6.88 -1.70 -7.21
N PHE A 47 5.85 -1.67 -8.06
CA PHE A 47 5.41 -0.45 -8.72
C PHE A 47 5.05 0.65 -7.70
N LEU A 48 4.25 0.32 -6.69
CA LEU A 48 3.84 1.24 -5.63
C LEU A 48 5.02 1.81 -4.86
N LEU A 49 6.04 0.97 -4.61
CA LEU A 49 7.27 1.44 -4.00
C LEU A 49 7.92 2.55 -4.84
N PHE A 50 8.06 2.33 -6.15
CA PHE A 50 8.63 3.35 -7.03
C PHE A 50 7.77 4.61 -7.11
N GLU A 51 6.45 4.45 -7.22
CA GLU A 51 5.53 5.57 -7.34
C GLU A 51 5.53 6.45 -6.07
N ILE A 52 5.43 5.83 -4.89
CA ILE A 52 5.50 6.54 -3.60
C ILE A 52 6.82 7.29 -3.48
N PHE A 53 7.94 6.64 -3.83
CA PHE A 53 9.24 7.30 -3.78
C PHE A 53 9.30 8.48 -4.75
N HIS A 54 8.89 8.29 -6.01
CA HIS A 54 8.89 9.35 -7.02
C HIS A 54 8.07 10.57 -6.56
N GLN A 55 6.85 10.35 -6.07
CA GLN A 55 6.00 11.43 -5.56
C GLN A 55 6.57 12.08 -4.29
N ALA A 56 7.20 11.30 -3.40
CA ALA A 56 7.79 11.83 -2.17
C ALA A 56 9.03 12.71 -2.44
N PHE A 57 9.78 12.45 -3.50
CA PHE A 57 10.94 13.25 -3.89
C PHE A 57 10.56 14.54 -4.66
N ALA A 58 9.41 14.58 -5.34
CA ALA A 58 9.02 15.71 -6.19
C ALA A 58 9.08 17.10 -5.49
N PRO A 59 8.61 17.29 -4.25
CA PRO A 59 8.74 18.58 -3.55
C PRO A 59 10.20 18.95 -3.24
N LEU A 60 11.05 17.96 -2.98
CA LEU A 60 12.46 18.16 -2.72
C LEU A 60 13.19 18.58 -4.00
N GLU A 61 12.95 17.88 -5.12
CA GLU A 61 13.51 18.21 -6.43
C GLU A 61 13.12 19.64 -6.85
N GLY A 62 11.84 19.99 -6.76
CA GLY A 62 11.37 21.34 -7.06
C GLY A 62 11.90 22.43 -6.11
N SER A 63 12.32 22.08 -4.90
CA SER A 63 13.03 23.03 -4.02
C SER A 63 14.46 23.28 -4.46
N VAL A 64 15.17 22.25 -4.93
CA VAL A 64 16.54 22.34 -5.40
C VAL A 64 16.62 23.13 -6.71
N GLU A 65 15.67 22.93 -7.62
CA GLU A 65 15.57 23.70 -8.87
C GLU A 65 15.41 25.20 -8.60
N ARG A 66 14.52 25.59 -7.69
CA ARG A 66 14.34 27.01 -7.31
C ARG A 66 15.59 27.64 -6.70
N ILE A 67 16.42 26.87 -6.00
CA ILE A 67 17.72 27.37 -5.50
C ILE A 67 18.69 27.57 -6.68
N ARG A 68 18.73 26.63 -7.63
CA ARG A 68 19.57 26.76 -8.84
C ARG A 68 19.19 27.98 -9.67
N GLU A 69 17.91 28.33 -9.70
CA GLU A 69 17.39 29.54 -10.37
C GLU A 69 17.57 30.83 -9.55
N GLY A 70 18.12 30.75 -8.33
CA GLY A 70 18.31 31.91 -7.44
C GLY A 70 17.01 32.45 -6.82
N GLN A 71 15.91 31.70 -6.90
CA GLN A 71 14.57 32.11 -6.46
C GLN A 71 14.24 31.68 -5.02
N ALA A 72 15.04 30.79 -4.42
CA ALA A 72 14.78 30.26 -3.08
C ALA A 72 16.08 30.10 -2.26
N ALA A 73 15.91 30.13 -0.94
CA ALA A 73 16.97 29.79 0.02
C ALA A 73 16.96 28.30 0.36
N TRP A 74 18.11 27.79 0.82
CA TRP A 74 18.34 26.41 1.25
C TRP A 74 17.37 25.91 2.34
N GLY A 75 16.73 26.81 3.09
CA GLY A 75 15.80 26.44 4.16
C GLY A 75 14.64 25.56 3.70
N SER A 76 14.11 25.79 2.49
CA SER A 76 13.00 24.98 1.95
C SER A 76 13.44 23.55 1.62
N THR A 77 14.61 23.39 1.01
CA THR A 77 15.21 22.07 0.72
C THR A 77 15.54 21.30 1.99
N VAL A 78 16.12 21.96 2.99
CA VAL A 78 16.38 21.33 4.29
C VAL A 78 15.06 20.92 4.95
N GLY A 79 14.02 21.75 4.87
CA GLY A 79 12.68 21.44 5.38
C GLY A 79 12.08 20.20 4.73
N PHE A 80 11.97 20.18 3.39
CA PHE A 80 11.43 19.03 2.65
C PHE A 80 12.27 17.76 2.84
N GLY A 81 13.60 17.89 2.83
CA GLY A 81 14.50 16.77 3.09
C GLY A 81 14.30 16.20 4.49
N SER A 82 14.17 17.05 5.51
CA SER A 82 13.93 16.62 6.89
C SER A 82 12.59 15.90 7.03
N VAL A 83 11.54 16.39 6.39
CA VAL A 83 10.22 15.72 6.37
C VAL A 83 10.31 14.37 5.66
N LEU A 84 10.97 14.30 4.51
CA LEU A 84 11.13 13.06 3.73
C LEU A 84 11.89 11.99 4.51
N PHE A 85 13.11 12.30 4.97
CA PHE A 85 13.94 11.34 5.69
C PHE A 85 13.40 11.05 7.09
N GLY A 86 12.81 12.04 7.76
CA GLY A 86 12.15 11.84 9.05
C GLY A 86 10.92 10.94 8.93
N GLY A 87 10.08 11.17 7.91
CA GLY A 87 8.93 10.32 7.61
C GLY A 87 9.33 8.89 7.26
N LEU A 88 10.37 8.72 6.43
CA LEU A 88 10.93 7.41 6.09
C LEU A 88 11.46 6.70 7.34
N ALA A 89 12.22 7.39 8.19
CA ALA A 89 12.75 6.83 9.44
C ALA A 89 11.61 6.39 10.37
N VAL A 90 10.60 7.24 10.57
CA VAL A 90 9.41 6.89 11.37
C VAL A 90 8.69 5.68 10.78
N GLY A 91 8.51 5.61 9.45
CA GLY A 91 7.90 4.47 8.78
C GLY A 91 8.67 3.16 9.00
N LEU A 92 9.98 3.17 8.78
CA LEU A 92 10.84 2.00 8.96
C LEU A 92 10.92 1.56 10.43
N LEU A 93 11.07 2.50 11.37
CA LEU A 93 11.10 2.21 12.80
C LEU A 93 9.76 1.65 13.29
N SER A 94 8.64 2.18 12.78
CA SER A 94 7.31 1.67 13.10
C SER A 94 7.15 0.22 12.64
N LEU A 95 7.58 -0.11 11.42
CA LEU A 95 7.57 -1.49 10.91
C LEU A 95 8.48 -2.41 11.72
N LEU A 96 9.67 -1.95 12.09
CA LEU A 96 10.60 -2.72 12.92
C LEU A 96 10.00 -3.03 14.30
N TYR A 97 9.41 -2.02 14.94
CA TYR A 97 8.87 -2.15 16.30
C TYR A 97 7.58 -2.99 16.31
N LEU A 98 6.64 -2.73 15.39
CA LEU A 98 5.42 -3.52 15.24
C LEU A 98 5.74 -4.96 14.83
N GLY A 99 6.66 -5.15 13.88
CA GLY A 99 7.13 -6.47 13.46
C GLY A 99 7.79 -7.24 14.59
N GLY A 100 8.62 -6.58 15.40
CA GLY A 100 9.24 -7.15 16.60
C GLY A 100 8.22 -7.54 17.66
N LEU A 101 7.22 -6.69 17.90
CA LEU A 101 6.14 -6.97 18.87
C LEU A 101 5.28 -8.15 18.43
N LEU A 102 4.93 -8.22 17.15
CA LEU A 102 4.14 -9.32 16.56
C LEU A 102 4.94 -10.63 16.55
N ARG A 103 6.24 -10.57 16.25
CA ARG A 103 7.14 -11.74 16.23
C ARG A 103 7.42 -12.28 17.64
N SER A 104 7.56 -11.41 18.64
CA SER A 104 7.80 -11.82 20.04
C SER A 104 6.62 -12.57 20.66
N ARG A 105 5.43 -12.45 20.08
CA ARG A 105 4.23 -13.19 20.48
C ARG A 105 4.11 -14.55 19.80
N ARG A 106 4.98 -14.88 18.85
CA ARG A 106 4.98 -16.18 18.16
C ARG A 106 5.85 -17.18 18.96
N PRO A 107 5.34 -18.39 19.25
CA PRO A 107 6.17 -19.44 19.81
C PRO A 107 7.32 -19.72 18.84
N SER A 108 8.57 -19.74 19.34
CA SER A 108 9.71 -20.12 18.50
C SER A 108 9.57 -21.60 18.10
N PRO A 109 9.59 -21.95 16.81
CA PRO A 109 9.59 -23.36 16.41
C PRO A 109 10.91 -23.97 16.87
N GLN A 110 10.87 -24.75 17.94
CA GLN A 110 11.97 -25.63 18.30
C GLN A 110 11.90 -26.79 17.33
N ILE A 111 12.86 -26.93 16.41
CA ILE A 111 12.85 -28.05 15.45
C ILE A 111 13.20 -29.33 16.21
N GLY A 112 12.18 -30.08 16.63
CA GLY A 112 12.33 -31.35 17.34
C GLY A 112 12.55 -32.52 16.37
N PRO A 113 13.35 -33.55 16.71
CA PRO A 113 13.54 -34.71 15.83
C PRO A 113 12.25 -35.53 15.64
N GLY A 114 12.05 -36.09 14.44
CA GLY A 114 11.03 -37.09 14.16
C GLY A 114 9.57 -36.58 14.17
N ALA A 115 8.72 -37.16 15.01
CA ALA A 115 7.28 -36.84 15.08
C ALA A 115 7.00 -35.39 15.53
N MET A 116 7.92 -34.78 16.29
CA MET A 116 7.86 -33.38 16.70
C MET A 116 7.99 -32.43 15.50
N ALA A 117 8.94 -32.67 14.59
CA ALA A 117 9.06 -31.93 13.33
C ALA A 117 7.79 -32.02 12.46
N MET A 118 7.11 -33.18 12.43
CA MET A 118 5.83 -33.30 11.72
C MET A 118 4.71 -32.49 12.38
N ALA A 119 4.67 -32.45 13.72
CA ALA A 119 3.71 -31.65 14.48
C ALA A 119 3.97 -30.14 14.29
N GLU A 120 5.23 -29.72 14.28
CA GLU A 120 5.66 -28.34 14.01
C GLU A 120 5.38 -27.92 12.57
N ALA A 121 5.65 -28.78 11.58
CA ALA A 121 5.31 -28.53 10.19
C ALA A 121 3.79 -28.37 10.00
N ARG A 122 2.99 -29.16 10.73
CA ARG A 122 1.52 -29.09 10.74
C ARG A 122 1.02 -27.82 11.43
N ALA A 123 1.68 -27.40 12.51
CA ALA A 123 1.40 -26.13 13.20
C ALA A 123 1.77 -24.91 12.32
N ALA A 124 2.91 -24.94 11.65
CA ALA A 124 3.32 -23.91 10.69
C ALA A 124 2.36 -23.81 9.49
N HIS A 125 1.85 -24.95 8.99
CA HIS A 125 0.79 -24.95 7.98
C HIS A 125 -0.54 -24.39 8.51
N ALA A 126 -0.89 -24.65 9.78
CA ALA A 126 -2.09 -24.11 10.41
C ALA A 126 -2.02 -22.59 10.64
N ASP A 127 -0.82 -22.03 10.78
CA ASP A 127 -0.59 -20.58 10.89
C ASP A 127 -0.55 -19.85 9.54
N SER A 128 -0.38 -20.56 8.43
CA SER A 128 -0.32 -19.97 7.07
C SER A 128 -1.48 -19.01 6.75
N PRO A 129 -2.75 -19.33 7.08
CA PRO A 129 -3.88 -18.39 6.89
C PRO A 129 -3.75 -17.10 7.71
N ARG A 130 -3.26 -17.19 8.96
CA ARG A 130 -3.06 -16.01 9.83
C ARG A 130 -1.96 -15.12 9.28
N VAL A 131 -0.84 -15.72 8.87
CA VAL A 131 0.29 -15.00 8.26
C VAL A 131 -0.14 -14.28 6.97
N ALA A 132 -0.91 -14.95 6.12
CA ALA A 132 -1.45 -14.37 4.90
C ALA A 132 -2.40 -13.20 5.17
N LEU A 133 -3.24 -13.30 6.20
CA LEU A 133 -4.12 -12.22 6.63
C LEU A 133 -3.33 -11.04 7.21
N ASP A 134 -2.38 -11.29 8.11
CA ASP A 134 -1.52 -10.25 8.69
C ASP A 134 -0.80 -9.47 7.58
N LEU A 135 -0.24 -10.19 6.59
CA LEU A 135 0.41 -9.59 5.43
C LEU A 135 -0.58 -8.76 4.60
N ALA A 136 -1.73 -9.33 4.24
CA ALA A 136 -2.75 -8.61 3.48
C ALA A 136 -3.25 -7.35 4.20
N MET A 137 -3.42 -7.39 5.52
CA MET A 137 -3.82 -6.24 6.33
C MET A 137 -2.72 -5.18 6.40
N SER A 138 -1.45 -5.59 6.50
CA SER A 138 -0.32 -4.65 6.47
C SER A 138 -0.21 -3.94 5.11
N ILE A 139 -0.44 -4.67 4.01
CA ILE A 139 -0.48 -4.11 2.65
C ILE A 139 -1.68 -3.17 2.52
N ALA A 140 -2.87 -3.57 2.97
CA ALA A 140 -4.07 -2.75 2.92
C ALA A 140 -3.91 -1.44 3.71
N LEU A 141 -3.23 -1.48 4.85
CA LEU A 141 -2.92 -0.28 5.63
C LEU A 141 -1.95 0.64 4.89
N GLY A 142 -0.88 0.08 4.30
CA GLY A 142 0.09 0.84 3.51
C GLY A 142 -0.54 1.52 2.29
N ILE A 143 -1.33 0.77 1.52
CA ILE A 143 -2.10 1.30 0.39
C ILE A 143 -3.10 2.36 0.88
N GLY A 144 -3.82 2.12 1.97
CA GLY A 144 -4.76 3.12 2.52
C GLY A 144 -4.09 4.46 2.86
N LEU A 145 -2.87 4.44 3.39
CA LEU A 145 -2.09 5.66 3.66
C LEU A 145 -1.61 6.33 2.36
N HIS A 146 -1.25 5.56 1.34
CA HIS A 146 -0.89 6.09 0.03
C HIS A 146 -2.08 6.79 -0.63
N ASN A 147 -3.25 6.14 -0.70
CA ASN A 147 -4.44 6.67 -1.36
C ASN A 147 -5.00 7.89 -0.62
N PHE A 148 -4.74 8.00 0.69
CA PHE A 148 -5.01 9.22 1.43
C PHE A 148 -4.20 10.41 0.91
N SER A 149 -2.90 10.21 0.63
CA SER A 149 -2.04 11.26 0.07
C SER A 149 -2.45 11.66 -1.36
N GLU A 150 -2.89 10.70 -2.18
CA GLU A 150 -3.48 10.96 -3.50
C GLU A 150 -4.75 11.82 -3.42
N GLY A 151 -5.64 11.50 -2.46
CA GLY A 151 -6.83 12.30 -2.19
C GLY A 151 -6.49 13.75 -1.79
N LEU A 152 -5.45 13.94 -0.98
CA LEU A 152 -4.94 15.28 -0.64
C LEU A 152 -4.39 16.01 -1.88
N ALA A 153 -3.73 15.31 -2.80
CA ALA A 153 -3.24 15.89 -4.04
C ALA A 153 -4.38 16.37 -4.95
N ILE A 154 -5.43 15.56 -5.13
CA ILE A 154 -6.67 15.96 -5.84
C ILE A 154 -7.26 17.21 -5.18
N GLY A 155 -7.41 17.20 -3.85
CA GLY A 155 -7.96 18.31 -3.09
C GLY A 155 -7.16 19.60 -3.22
N SER A 156 -5.82 19.50 -3.16
CA SER A 156 -4.90 20.63 -3.35
C SER A 156 -5.01 21.22 -4.75
N SER A 157 -4.99 20.37 -5.80
CA SER A 157 -5.13 20.80 -7.19
C SER A 157 -6.47 21.52 -7.43
N ALA A 158 -7.56 20.94 -6.92
CA ALA A 158 -8.89 21.54 -7.05
C ALA A 158 -9.00 22.89 -6.31
N LYS A 159 -8.39 23.00 -5.13
CA LYS A 159 -8.35 24.24 -4.34
C LYS A 159 -7.55 25.34 -5.04
N SER A 160 -6.46 24.98 -5.73
CA SER A 160 -5.64 25.91 -6.51
C SER A 160 -6.31 26.39 -7.80
N GLY A 161 -7.52 25.92 -8.11
CA GLY A 161 -8.26 26.27 -9.33
C GLY A 161 -7.85 25.46 -10.56
N ASP A 162 -6.88 24.55 -10.44
CA ASP A 162 -6.42 23.71 -11.54
C ASP A 162 -7.33 22.48 -11.69
N THR A 163 -8.46 22.68 -12.36
CA THR A 163 -9.45 21.63 -12.62
C THR A 163 -8.97 20.57 -13.59
N GLN A 164 -8.09 20.93 -14.52
CA GLN A 164 -7.59 19.99 -15.52
C GLN A 164 -6.62 19.00 -14.88
N LEU A 165 -5.68 19.50 -14.06
CA LEU A 165 -4.80 18.65 -13.27
C LEU A 165 -5.60 17.79 -12.28
N ALA A 166 -6.59 18.37 -11.58
CA ALA A 166 -7.42 17.61 -10.64
C ALA A 166 -8.15 16.45 -11.33
N LEU A 167 -8.70 16.66 -12.53
CA LEU A 167 -9.38 15.61 -13.29
C LEU A 167 -8.39 14.54 -13.80
N LEU A 168 -7.20 14.96 -14.26
CA LEU A 168 -6.15 14.05 -14.69
C LEU A 168 -5.69 13.15 -13.53
N LEU A 169 -5.49 13.73 -12.34
CA LEU A 169 -5.16 13.00 -11.11
C LEU A 169 -6.26 12.01 -10.74
N VAL A 170 -7.54 12.43 -10.76
CA VAL A 170 -8.68 11.55 -10.49
C VAL A 170 -8.68 10.33 -11.43
N ILE A 171 -8.47 10.54 -12.73
CA ILE A 171 -8.46 9.45 -13.71
C ILE A 171 -7.24 8.53 -13.49
N GLY A 172 -6.05 9.13 -13.32
CA GLY A 172 -4.81 8.39 -13.09
C GLY A 172 -4.89 7.51 -11.84
N PHE A 173 -5.28 8.09 -10.71
CA PHE A 173 -5.43 7.38 -9.44
C PHE A 173 -6.56 6.34 -9.52
N ALA A 174 -7.69 6.63 -10.18
CA ALA A 174 -8.76 5.64 -10.35
C ALA A 174 -8.28 4.39 -11.10
N LEU A 175 -7.49 4.56 -12.17
CA LEU A 175 -6.91 3.45 -12.92
C LEU A 175 -5.88 2.69 -12.09
N HIS A 176 -5.04 3.41 -11.34
CA HIS A 176 -4.02 2.81 -10.50
C HIS A 176 -4.63 1.99 -9.35
N ASN A 177 -5.53 2.59 -8.58
CA ASN A 177 -6.24 1.99 -7.44
C ASN A 177 -6.96 0.69 -7.82
N ALA A 178 -7.54 0.62 -9.03
CA ALA A 178 -8.17 -0.60 -9.52
C ALA A 178 -7.22 -1.82 -9.52
N THR A 179 -5.92 -1.59 -9.67
CA THR A 179 -4.88 -2.63 -9.69
C THR A 179 -4.29 -2.90 -8.31
N GLU A 180 -4.18 -1.89 -7.44
CA GLU A 180 -3.61 -2.02 -6.08
C GLU A 180 -4.27 -3.09 -5.21
N GLY A 181 -5.58 -3.27 -5.38
CA GLY A 181 -6.31 -4.27 -4.62
C GLY A 181 -5.89 -5.72 -4.93
N PHE A 182 -5.22 -5.97 -6.07
CA PHE A 182 -4.55 -7.27 -6.31
C PHE A 182 -3.37 -7.48 -5.35
N GLY A 183 -2.67 -6.39 -4.97
CA GLY A 183 -1.65 -6.37 -3.93
C GLY A 183 -2.14 -6.97 -2.62
N ILE A 184 -3.36 -6.61 -2.21
CA ILE A 184 -4.03 -7.07 -0.97
C ILE A 184 -4.50 -8.53 -1.12
N ILE A 185 -5.09 -8.87 -2.28
CA ILE A 185 -5.72 -10.18 -2.50
C ILE A 185 -4.69 -11.29 -2.74
N GLY A 186 -3.53 -10.98 -3.34
CA GLY A 186 -2.47 -11.95 -3.65
C GLY A 186 -2.10 -12.85 -2.45
N PRO A 187 -1.69 -12.27 -1.30
CA PRO A 187 -1.40 -13.04 -0.10
C PRO A 187 -2.57 -13.88 0.41
N LEU A 188 -3.80 -13.33 0.38
CA LEU A 188 -5.00 -14.07 0.80
C LEU A 188 -5.24 -15.30 -0.10
N ALA A 189 -5.13 -15.12 -1.41
CA ALA A 189 -5.29 -16.20 -2.39
C ALA A 189 -4.20 -17.28 -2.25
N ALA A 190 -2.96 -16.86 -1.95
CA ALA A 190 -1.82 -17.76 -1.71
C ALA A 190 -1.98 -18.56 -0.40
N GLY A 191 -2.44 -17.92 0.68
CA GLY A 191 -2.70 -18.55 1.97
C GLY A 191 -4.02 -19.31 2.07
N GLY A 192 -4.82 -19.35 1.00
CA GLY A 192 -6.15 -19.99 1.00
C GLY A 192 -7.17 -19.28 1.90
N VAL A 193 -6.93 -18.01 2.23
CA VAL A 193 -7.80 -17.19 3.07
C VAL A 193 -8.91 -16.62 2.21
N ARG A 194 -10.16 -16.85 2.61
CA ARG A 194 -11.31 -16.21 1.98
C ARG A 194 -11.64 -14.94 2.72
N ALA A 195 -11.69 -13.81 2.01
CA ALA A 195 -12.15 -12.56 2.61
C ALA A 195 -13.60 -12.71 3.11
N SER A 196 -13.83 -12.43 4.39
CA SER A 196 -15.16 -12.28 4.96
C SER A 196 -15.54 -10.80 4.95
N TRP A 197 -16.57 -10.44 4.18
CA TRP A 197 -17.29 -9.19 4.39
C TRP A 197 -18.45 -9.51 5.34
N PRO A 198 -18.31 -9.42 6.67
CA PRO A 198 -19.50 -9.28 7.49
C PRO A 198 -20.03 -7.87 7.21
N PHE A 199 -21.28 -7.79 6.80
CA PHE A 199 -22.14 -6.73 7.30
C PHE A 199 -22.91 -7.35 8.45
#